data_AF-A0A9W8K975-F1
#
_entry.id   AF-A0A9W8K975-F1
#
_cell.length_a   1.000
_cell.length_b   1.000
_cell.length_c   1.000
_cell.angle_alpha   90.00
_cell.angle_beta   90.00
_cell.angle_gamma   90.00
#
_symmetry.space_group_name_H-M   'P 1'
#
loop_
_entity.id
_entity.type
_entity.pdbx_description
1 polymer ?
#
loop_
_entity_poly.entity_id
_entity_poly.type
_entity_poly.pdbx_seq_one_letter_code
_entity_poly.pdbx_strand_id
1 'polypeptide(L)'
;MSPVYQATASAPVNIAVIKYWGKRDTKLILPTNSSLSVTLDQDHLRSTTTSRADPSFERDQLWLNGKEDEIKPGSRLATCISEMKRLRKEVVEDKNPAEPKISQYNVHIASYNNFPTSESGSRDYHSRYGEQCAIAVSAWKVEVRLENELMMTPP
;
A
#
# COMPACT_ATOMS: atom_id res chain seq x y z
N MET A 1 -4.01 -27.41 -4.92
CA MET A 1 -3.98 -26.09 -4.24
C MET A 1 -4.00 -25.03 -5.30
N SER A 2 -4.96 -24.10 -5.25
CA SER A 2 -4.96 -22.93 -6.15
C SER A 2 -3.76 -22.04 -5.83
N PRO A 3 -3.15 -21.38 -6.84
CA PRO A 3 -2.03 -20.48 -6.61
C PRO A 3 -2.45 -19.30 -5.73
N VAL A 4 -1.60 -18.92 -4.77
CA VAL A 4 -1.81 -17.77 -3.90
C VAL A 4 -1.03 -16.58 -4.46
N TYR A 5 -1.73 -15.50 -4.81
CA TYR A 5 -1.11 -14.25 -5.26
C TYR A 5 -1.06 -13.27 -4.09
N GLN A 6 0.05 -13.29 -3.35
CA GLN A 6 0.24 -12.47 -2.17
C GLN A 6 1.65 -11.89 -2.12
N ALA A 7 1.78 -10.66 -1.65
CA ALA A 7 3.05 -10.06 -1.34
C ALA A 7 2.93 -9.20 -0.09
N THR A 8 4.01 -9.16 0.66
CA THR A 8 4.13 -8.33 1.87
C THR A 8 5.31 -7.39 1.68
N ALA A 9 5.14 -6.14 2.09
CA ALA A 9 6.17 -5.13 2.04
C ALA A 9 6.13 -4.30 3.32
N SER A 10 7.29 -3.79 3.73
CA SER A 10 7.39 -2.78 4.78
C SER A 10 7.75 -1.42 4.18
N ALA A 11 7.30 -0.34 4.81
CA ALA A 11 7.69 1.02 4.47
C ALA A 11 8.12 1.80 5.73
N PRO A 12 9.18 2.64 5.62
CA PRO A 12 9.63 3.50 6.71
C PRO A 12 8.75 4.75 6.87
N VAL A 13 8.89 5.39 8.04
CA VAL A 13 8.42 6.77 8.24
C VAL A 13 9.49 7.76 7.80
N ASN A 14 9.07 8.96 7.43
CA ASN A 14 9.97 10.08 7.20
C ASN A 14 9.57 11.30 8.04
N ILE A 15 10.56 12.12 8.41
CA ILE A 15 10.37 13.40 9.11
C ILE A 15 10.84 14.53 8.19
N ALA A 16 9.96 15.48 7.91
CA ALA A 16 10.26 16.62 7.04
C ALA A 16 11.24 17.60 7.71
N VAL A 17 12.37 17.87 7.05
CA VAL A 17 13.33 18.93 7.39
C VAL A 17 13.03 20.22 6.63
N ILE A 18 12.45 20.11 5.42
CA ILE A 18 11.78 21.20 4.70
C ILE A 18 10.32 20.81 4.54
N LYS A 19 9.41 21.62 5.11
CA LYS A 19 8.01 21.26 5.28
C LYS A 19 7.24 21.26 3.96
N TYR A 20 6.44 20.22 3.75
CA TYR A 20 5.31 20.25 2.82
C TYR A 20 4.17 21.03 3.48
N TRP A 21 3.84 22.23 2.96
CA TRP A 21 2.76 23.04 3.53
C TRP A 21 2.03 23.85 2.47
N GLY A 22 0.77 23.46 2.22
CA GLY A 22 -0.07 24.05 1.17
C GLY A 22 -0.20 23.14 -0.05
N LYS A 23 -1.37 23.23 -0.70
CA LYS A 23 -1.70 22.48 -1.92
C LYS A 23 -2.14 23.46 -2.98
N ARG A 24 -1.48 23.45 -4.14
CA ARG A 24 -1.94 24.20 -5.31
C ARG A 24 -3.04 23.46 -6.07
N ASP A 25 -3.05 22.13 -5.95
CA ASP A 25 -4.13 21.26 -6.44
C ASP A 25 -4.47 20.23 -5.35
N THR A 26 -5.70 20.28 -4.83
CA THR A 26 -6.15 19.40 -3.76
C THR A 26 -6.57 18.02 -4.26
N LYS A 27 -6.98 17.90 -5.53
CA LYS A 27 -7.42 16.65 -6.16
C LYS A 27 -6.22 15.79 -6.51
N LEU A 28 -5.20 16.37 -7.14
CA LEU A 28 -3.93 15.71 -7.47
C LEU A 28 -2.92 15.74 -6.32
N ILE A 29 -3.21 16.47 -5.23
CA ILE A 29 -2.34 16.61 -4.06
C ILE A 29 -1.00 17.29 -4.42
N LEU A 30 -1.00 18.22 -5.39
CA LEU A 30 0.21 18.91 -5.82
C LEU A 30 0.61 20.00 -4.82
N PRO A 31 1.86 20.00 -4.33
CA PRO A 31 2.33 21.01 -3.39
C PRO A 31 2.48 22.40 -4.00
N THR A 32 2.39 23.41 -3.14
CA THR A 32 2.85 24.78 -3.43
C THR A 32 4.38 24.89 -3.45
N ASN A 33 5.09 24.09 -2.65
CA ASN A 33 6.54 24.10 -2.52
C ASN A 33 7.12 22.69 -2.43
N SER A 34 8.36 22.53 -2.88
CA SER A 34 9.11 21.29 -2.63
C SER A 34 9.33 21.08 -1.14
N SER A 35 9.39 19.81 -0.72
CA SER A 35 9.72 19.38 0.64
C SER A 35 10.96 18.48 0.62
N LEU A 36 11.61 18.37 1.78
CA LEU A 36 12.74 17.47 1.99
C LEU A 36 12.53 16.78 3.34
N SER A 37 12.76 15.47 3.40
CA SER A 37 12.59 14.69 4.62
C SER A 37 13.74 13.72 4.82
N VAL A 38 13.92 13.29 6.07
CA VAL A 38 14.83 12.22 6.46
C VAL A 38 14.00 10.97 6.70
N THR A 39 14.36 9.87 6.03
CA THR A 39 13.76 8.55 6.23
C THR A 39 14.32 7.93 7.51
N LEU A 40 13.44 7.41 8.35
CA LEU A 40 13.80 6.74 9.60
C LEU A 40 14.04 5.25 9.37
N ASP A 41 14.83 4.65 10.25
CA ASP A 41 15.14 3.24 10.22
C ASP A 41 13.88 2.37 10.48
N GLN A 42 13.69 1.34 9.65
CA GLN A 42 12.57 0.40 9.73
C GLN A 42 12.70 -0.60 10.87
N ASP A 43 13.89 -0.75 11.46
CA ASP A 43 14.10 -1.58 12.66
C ASP A 43 13.30 -1.03 13.84
N HIS A 44 13.13 0.29 13.88
CA HIS A 44 12.37 0.96 14.93
C HIS A 44 10.95 1.29 14.47
N LEU A 45 10.78 1.85 13.28
CA LEU A 45 9.56 2.52 12.87
C LEU A 45 9.15 2.13 11.43
N ARG A 46 8.15 1.25 11.30
CA ARG A 46 7.65 0.75 10.02
C ARG A 46 6.16 0.42 10.01
N SER A 47 5.58 0.52 8.81
CA SER A 47 4.32 -0.15 8.48
C SER A 47 4.60 -1.38 7.63
N THR A 48 4.02 -2.52 7.98
CA THR A 48 4.06 -3.75 7.20
C THR A 48 2.68 -4.02 6.62
N THR A 49 2.61 -4.14 5.29
CA THR A 49 1.36 -4.42 4.58
C THR A 49 1.48 -5.70 3.78
N THR A 50 0.45 -6.54 3.88
CA THR A 50 0.23 -7.70 3.02
C THR A 50 -0.96 -7.43 2.10
N SER A 51 -0.75 -7.60 0.80
CA SER A 51 -1.81 -7.56 -0.21
C SER A 51 -1.98 -8.94 -0.79
N ARG A 52 -3.23 -9.41 -0.92
CA ARG A 52 -3.58 -10.66 -1.58
C ARG A 52 -4.66 -10.41 -2.63
N ALA A 53 -4.48 -11.00 -3.81
CA ALA A 53 -5.47 -11.02 -4.87
C ALA A 53 -6.02 -12.44 -5.04
N ASP A 54 -7.34 -12.59 -5.15
CA ASP A 54 -7.98 -13.89 -5.30
C ASP A 54 -9.27 -13.77 -6.13
N PRO A 55 -9.52 -14.66 -7.10
CA PRO A 55 -10.79 -14.68 -7.83
C PRO A 55 -12.00 -14.99 -6.94
N SER A 56 -11.81 -15.59 -5.75
CA SER A 56 -12.90 -15.89 -4.83
C SER A 56 -13.33 -14.69 -3.97
N PHE A 57 -12.62 -13.56 -4.02
CA PHE A 57 -12.97 -12.38 -3.24
C PHE A 57 -14.11 -11.62 -3.90
N GLU A 58 -15.14 -11.28 -3.14
CA GLU A 58 -16.33 -10.58 -3.64
C GLU A 58 -16.13 -9.07 -3.79
N ARG A 59 -15.23 -8.48 -3.01
CA ARG A 59 -14.93 -7.04 -2.99
C ARG A 59 -13.52 -6.76 -2.50
N ASP A 60 -13.00 -5.58 -2.79
CA ASP A 60 -11.76 -5.11 -2.17
C ASP A 60 -12.00 -4.83 -0.67
N GLN A 61 -11.11 -5.30 0.21
CA GLN A 61 -11.22 -5.12 1.67
C GLN A 61 -9.90 -4.67 2.30
N LEU A 62 -10.01 -3.85 3.35
CA LEU A 62 -8.87 -3.30 4.08
C LEU A 62 -8.99 -3.61 5.57
N TRP A 63 -7.89 -4.05 6.18
CA TRP A 63 -7.71 -4.12 7.62
C TRP A 63 -6.52 -3.28 8.03
N LEU A 64 -6.72 -2.39 9.00
CA LEU A 64 -5.68 -1.58 9.62
C LEU A 64 -5.58 -1.98 11.09
N ASN A 65 -4.41 -2.48 11.50
CA ASN A 65 -4.16 -2.94 12.88
C ASN A 65 -5.25 -3.93 13.38
N GLY A 66 -5.62 -4.87 12.51
CA GLY A 66 -6.61 -5.92 12.81
C GLY A 66 -8.08 -5.47 12.76
N LYS A 67 -8.37 -4.19 12.54
CA LYS A 67 -9.74 -3.67 12.39
C LYS A 67 -10.05 -3.43 10.92
N GLU A 68 -11.20 -3.93 10.47
CA GLU A 68 -11.68 -3.64 9.11
C GLU A 68 -11.93 -2.12 8.97
N ASP A 69 -11.47 -1.54 7.86
CA ASP A 69 -11.69 -0.14 7.50
C ASP A 69 -12.25 -0.07 6.08
N GLU A 70 -13.05 0.96 5.80
CA GLU A 70 -13.80 1.06 4.56
C GLU A 70 -12.96 1.65 3.43
N ILE A 71 -12.93 0.97 2.27
CA ILE A 71 -12.37 1.51 1.03
C ILE A 71 -13.45 2.36 0.33
N LYS A 72 -13.49 3.65 0.67
CA LYS A 72 -14.50 4.56 0.10
C LYS A 72 -14.27 4.77 -1.41
N PRO A 73 -15.33 4.71 -2.25
CA PRO A 73 -15.21 5.06 -3.67
C PRO A 73 -14.64 6.46 -3.87
N GLY A 74 -13.69 6.61 -4.81
CA GLY A 74 -13.00 7.88 -5.06
C GLY A 74 -12.01 8.31 -3.96
N SER A 75 -11.81 7.51 -2.91
CA SER A 75 -10.73 7.73 -1.94
C SER A 75 -9.36 7.49 -2.57
N ARG A 76 -8.32 8.01 -1.91
CA ARG A 76 -6.93 7.82 -2.35
C ARG A 76 -6.55 6.35 -2.48
N LEU A 77 -7.01 5.50 -1.57
CA LEU A 77 -6.73 4.08 -1.61
C LEU A 77 -7.46 3.41 -2.78
N ALA A 78 -8.74 3.74 -3.01
CA ALA A 78 -9.49 3.24 -4.16
C ALA A 78 -8.81 3.63 -5.49
N THR A 79 -8.38 4.89 -5.62
CA THR A 79 -7.62 5.36 -6.77
C THR A 79 -6.29 4.62 -6.91
N CYS A 80 -5.56 4.41 -5.80
CA CYS A 80 -4.32 3.64 -5.81
C CYS A 80 -4.57 2.22 -6.33
N ILE A 81 -5.50 1.46 -5.74
CA ILE A 81 -5.82 0.09 -6.19
C ILE A 81 -6.20 0.06 -7.67
N SER A 82 -7.00 1.03 -8.14
CA SER A 82 -7.38 1.13 -9.56
C SER A 82 -6.17 1.36 -10.47
N GLU A 83 -5.26 2.28 -10.11
CA GLU A 83 -4.05 2.54 -10.89
C GLU A 83 -3.09 1.35 -10.89
N MET A 84 -2.98 0.64 -9.77
CA MET A 84 -2.19 -0.58 -9.65
C MET A 84 -2.73 -1.68 -10.58
N LYS A 85 -4.03 -2.00 -10.50
CA LYS A 85 -4.70 -2.93 -11.43
C LYS A 85 -4.52 -2.51 -12.90
N ARG A 86 -4.61 -1.22 -13.21
CA ARG A 86 -4.37 -0.69 -14.58
C ARG A 86 -2.93 -0.95 -15.02
N LEU A 87 -1.94 -0.66 -14.18
CA LEU A 87 -0.53 -0.88 -14.48
C LEU A 87 -0.18 -2.37 -14.60
N ARG A 88 -0.71 -3.25 -13.75
CA ARG A 88 -0.59 -4.71 -13.90
C ARG A 88 -1.03 -5.16 -15.28
N LYS A 89 -2.20 -4.69 -15.71
CA LYS A 89 -2.75 -5.02 -17.02
C LYS A 89 -1.83 -4.56 -18.15
N GLU A 90 -1.49 -3.28 -18.18
CA GLU A 90 -0.70 -2.68 -19.27
C GLU A 90 0.75 -3.17 -19.33
N VAL A 91 1.39 -3.33 -18.16
CA VAL A 91 2.83 -3.61 -18.09
C VAL A 91 3.12 -5.11 -18.15
N VAL A 92 2.20 -5.96 -17.65
CA VAL A 92 2.43 -7.41 -17.56
C VAL A 92 1.47 -8.21 -18.43
N GLU A 93 0.16 -8.05 -18.22
CA GLU A 93 -0.84 -8.97 -18.79
C GLU A 93 -1.09 -8.77 -20.30
N ASP A 94 -1.02 -7.53 -20.78
CA ASP A 94 -1.18 -7.18 -22.19
C ASP A 94 0.08 -7.53 -23.00
N LYS A 95 1.25 -7.50 -22.36
CA LYS A 95 2.53 -7.87 -22.99
C LYS A 95 2.78 -9.37 -22.98
N ASN A 96 2.28 -10.08 -21.97
CA ASN A 96 2.42 -11.53 -21.86
C ASN A 96 1.05 -12.20 -21.61
N PRO A 97 0.40 -12.71 -22.67
CA PRO A 97 -0.90 -13.36 -22.55
C PRO A 97 -0.92 -14.60 -21.65
N ALA A 98 0.22 -15.25 -21.39
CA ALA A 98 0.33 -16.41 -20.52
C ALA A 98 0.32 -16.04 -19.02
N GLU A 99 0.49 -14.77 -18.67
CA GLU A 99 0.45 -14.32 -17.28
C GLU A 99 -0.98 -14.35 -16.71
N PRO A 100 -1.15 -14.71 -15.43
CA PRO A 100 -2.45 -14.67 -14.77
C PRO A 100 -3.04 -13.25 -14.78
N LYS A 101 -4.36 -13.17 -15.00
CA LYS A 101 -5.13 -11.91 -15.08
C LYS A 101 -5.51 -11.39 -13.69
N ILE A 102 -4.49 -11.18 -12.86
CA ILE A 102 -4.60 -10.72 -11.46
C ILE A 102 -5.27 -9.34 -11.38
N SER A 103 -5.11 -8.49 -12.41
CA SER A 103 -5.73 -7.16 -12.46
C SER A 103 -7.27 -7.17 -12.32
N GLN A 104 -7.91 -8.31 -12.60
CA GLN A 104 -9.35 -8.49 -12.53
C GLN A 104 -9.84 -8.95 -11.15
N TYR A 105 -8.92 -9.41 -10.28
CA TYR A 105 -9.28 -9.94 -8.98
C TYR A 105 -9.50 -8.82 -7.97
N ASN A 106 -10.37 -9.10 -7.01
CA ASN A 106 -10.48 -8.26 -5.83
C ASN A 106 -9.27 -8.48 -4.91
N VAL A 107 -8.94 -7.46 -4.12
CA VAL A 107 -7.77 -7.45 -3.26
C VAL A 107 -8.14 -7.30 -1.79
N HIS A 108 -7.58 -8.17 -0.96
CA HIS A 108 -7.63 -8.05 0.48
C HIS A 108 -6.28 -7.52 0.97
N ILE A 109 -6.32 -6.46 1.77
CA ILE A 109 -5.14 -5.71 2.19
C ILE A 109 -5.15 -5.64 3.71
N ALA A 110 -4.11 -6.16 4.36
CA ALA A 110 -3.93 -6.06 5.80
C ALA A 110 -2.64 -5.29 6.09
N SER A 111 -2.75 -4.19 6.84
CA SER A 111 -1.61 -3.39 7.25
C SER A 111 -1.52 -3.30 8.77
N TYR A 112 -0.31 -3.40 9.28
CA TYR A 112 0.03 -3.21 10.67
C TYR A 112 1.18 -2.22 10.78
N ASN A 113 1.15 -1.36 11.79
CA ASN A 113 2.27 -0.47 12.09
C ASN A 113 2.73 -0.65 13.54
N ASN A 114 4.01 -0.37 13.79
CA ASN A 114 4.58 -0.43 15.14
C ASN A 114 4.76 0.96 15.77
N PHE A 115 4.05 1.98 15.28
CA PHE A 115 4.08 3.31 15.88
C PHE A 115 3.27 3.32 17.18
N PRO A 116 3.67 4.11 18.19
CA PRO A 116 2.84 4.36 19.35
C PRO A 116 1.57 5.08 18.88
N THR A 117 0.46 4.35 18.74
CA THR A 117 -0.85 4.95 18.52
C THR A 117 -1.37 5.38 19.89
N SER A 118 -1.45 6.69 20.14
CA SER A 118 -2.09 7.20 21.35
C SER A 118 -3.57 6.77 21.38
N GLU A 119 -4.05 6.34 22.56
CA GLU A 119 -5.43 5.91 22.80
C GLU A 119 -6.50 6.99 22.52
N SER A 120 -6.11 8.21 22.13
CA SER A 120 -7.01 9.35 21.89
C SER A 120 -7.68 9.39 20.51
N GLY A 121 -7.63 8.30 19.73
CA GLY A 121 -8.32 8.21 18.43
C GLY A 121 -7.80 9.15 17.34
N SER A 122 -6.72 9.88 17.61
CA SER A 122 -6.03 10.78 16.68
C SER A 122 -5.09 9.94 15.80
N ARG A 123 -5.62 9.31 14.74
CA ARG A 123 -4.79 8.59 13.78
C ARG A 123 -3.89 9.60 13.06
N ASP A 124 -2.60 9.63 13.41
CA ASP A 124 -1.64 10.58 12.83
C ASP A 124 -1.60 10.47 11.31
N TYR A 125 -1.63 11.62 10.64
CA TYR A 125 -1.60 11.72 9.18
C TYR A 125 -0.39 10.98 8.59
N HIS A 126 0.78 11.09 9.22
CA HIS A 126 2.01 10.42 8.77
C HIS A 126 1.92 8.89 8.84
N SER A 127 1.24 8.32 9.84
CA SER A 127 1.00 6.87 9.97
C SER A 127 0.16 6.36 8.80
N ARG A 128 -0.95 7.04 8.48
CA ARG A 128 -1.82 6.65 7.35
C ARG A 128 -1.14 6.79 5.99
N TYR A 129 -0.20 7.72 5.86
CA TYR A 129 0.59 7.89 4.63
C TYR A 129 1.64 6.78 4.47
N GLY A 130 2.36 6.44 5.53
CA GLY A 130 3.28 5.30 5.54
C GLY A 130 2.57 3.99 5.20
N GLU A 131 1.37 3.77 5.76
CA GLU A 131 0.51 2.64 5.42
C GLU A 131 0.11 2.64 3.94
N GLN A 132 -0.35 3.77 3.38
CA GLN A 132 -0.69 3.88 1.96
C GLN A 132 0.50 3.61 1.04
N CYS A 133 1.71 4.08 1.39
CA CYS A 133 2.93 3.78 0.65
C CYS A 133 3.27 2.28 0.72
N ALA A 134 3.20 1.66 1.90
CA ALA A 134 3.40 0.22 2.05
C ALA A 134 2.37 -0.59 1.25
N ILE A 135 1.12 -0.13 1.21
CA ILE A 135 0.04 -0.73 0.41
C ILE A 135 0.34 -0.64 -1.08
N ALA A 136 0.78 0.52 -1.58
CA ALA A 136 1.14 0.67 -2.99
C ALA A 136 2.31 -0.25 -3.36
N VAL A 137 3.33 -0.36 -2.49
CA VAL A 137 4.50 -1.22 -2.74
C VAL A 137 4.14 -2.70 -2.64
N SER A 138 3.34 -3.12 -1.66
CA SER A 138 2.91 -4.52 -1.55
C SER A 138 2.01 -4.91 -2.72
N ALA A 139 1.08 -4.04 -3.11
CA ALA A 139 0.26 -4.23 -4.31
C ALA A 139 1.14 -4.31 -5.57
N TRP A 140 2.13 -3.43 -5.73
CA TRP A 140 3.08 -3.49 -6.86
C TRP A 140 3.83 -4.81 -6.88
N LYS A 141 4.28 -5.28 -5.71
CA LYS A 141 5.01 -6.56 -5.59
C LYS A 141 4.11 -7.76 -5.93
N VAL A 142 2.82 -7.73 -5.56
CA VAL A 142 1.82 -8.72 -6.04
C VAL A 142 1.71 -8.67 -7.57
N GLU A 143 1.78 -7.47 -8.14
CA GLU A 143 1.46 -7.21 -9.53
C GLU A 143 2.64 -7.29 -10.52
N VAL A 144 3.90 -7.15 -10.09
CA VAL A 144 5.03 -7.04 -11.02
C VAL A 144 6.00 -8.22 -10.96
N ARG A 145 5.84 -9.14 -9.99
CA ARG A 145 6.58 -10.40 -9.89
C ARG A 145 8.11 -10.23 -10.09
N LEU A 146 8.78 -9.72 -9.05
CA LEU A 146 10.23 -9.79 -8.81
C LEU A 146 10.40 -9.87 -7.28
N GLU A 147 11.21 -10.69 -6.62
CA GLU A 147 12.13 -11.80 -6.89
C GLU A 147 12.26 -12.53 -5.54
N ASN A 148 12.92 -13.68 -5.50
CA ASN A 148 13.27 -14.42 -4.27
C ASN A 148 13.98 -13.55 -3.21
N GLU A 149 13.23 -12.90 -2.32
CA GLU A 149 13.77 -12.48 -1.03
C GLU A 149 12.96 -13.11 0.08
N LEU A 150 13.65 -14.02 0.78
CA LEU A 150 13.32 -14.55 2.10
C LEU A 150 12.56 -13.53 2.94
N MET A 151 11.24 -13.69 3.03
CA MET A 151 10.55 -13.24 4.23
C MET A 151 11.00 -14.14 5.36
N MET A 152 11.90 -13.61 6.20
CA MET A 152 12.06 -14.09 7.56
C MET A 152 10.67 -14.18 8.18
N THR A 153 10.21 -15.42 8.36
CA THR A 153 9.13 -15.76 9.28
C THR A 153 9.57 -15.26 10.65
N PRO A 154 8.83 -14.34 11.31
CA PRO A 154 9.07 -14.10 12.72
C PRO A 154 8.76 -15.40 13.50
N PRO A 155 9.46 -15.66 14.63
CA PRO A 155 9.33 -16.88 15.42
C PRO A 155 7.91 -17.11 15.95
#